data_AF-A0A4Q3EET5-F1
#
_entry.id   AF-A0A4Q3EET5-F1
#
_cell.length_a   1.000
_cell.length_b   1.000
_cell.length_c   1.000
_cell.angle_alpha   90.00
_cell.angle_beta   90.00
_cell.angle_gamma   90.00
#
_symmetry.space_group_name_H-M   'P 1'
#
loop_
_entity.id
_entity.type
_entity.pdbx_description
1 polymer ?
#
loop_
_entity_poly.entity_id
_entity_poly.type
_entity_poly.pdbx_seq_one_letter_code
_entity_poly.pdbx_strand_id
1 'polypeptide(L)'
;MMDPFESNLVDKSSVEPLILLKPDSPYFTIVDYNDAFSEVSHTTGIDITGKSMPEIHKWNSENEESALLIHDLLNEVISKKVVITLPAVRYDLPQEDDKQPEASWWQAVYKPILDAKGKLEFILCSTVNITWQIQNPAEKNQTDTTKP
;
A
#
# COMPACT_ATOMS: atom_id res chain seq x y z
N MET A 1 8.13 -17.16 -14.25
CA MET A 1 7.76 -16.37 -15.44
C MET A 1 6.44 -15.75 -15.09
N MET A 2 6.41 -14.44 -14.91
CA MET A 2 5.24 -13.67 -14.50
C MET A 2 4.28 -13.61 -15.69
N ASP A 3 2.99 -13.81 -15.46
CA ASP A 3 2.01 -13.77 -16.55
C ASP A 3 1.97 -12.34 -17.13
N PRO A 4 1.90 -12.15 -18.46
CA PRO A 4 1.88 -10.83 -19.08
C PRO A 4 0.69 -9.97 -18.62
N PHE A 5 -0.35 -10.61 -18.09
CA PHE A 5 -1.50 -9.96 -17.46
C PHE A 5 -1.15 -9.32 -16.10
N GLU A 6 -0.30 -9.98 -15.31
CA GLU A 6 0.16 -9.48 -14.00
C GLU A 6 1.02 -8.21 -14.14
N SER A 7 1.88 -8.17 -15.16
CA SER A 7 2.84 -7.07 -15.38
C SER A 7 2.23 -5.72 -15.76
N ASN A 8 0.96 -5.69 -16.17
CA ASN A 8 0.27 -4.46 -16.60
C ASN A 8 -0.71 -3.90 -15.54
N LEU A 9 -0.86 -4.58 -14.40
CA LEU A 9 -1.79 -4.12 -13.35
C LEU A 9 -1.21 -2.99 -12.50
N VAL A 10 0.12 -2.93 -12.40
CA VAL A 10 0.84 -1.86 -11.69
C VAL A 10 1.42 -0.89 -12.71
N ASP A 11 0.91 0.34 -12.71
CA ASP A 11 1.48 1.40 -13.54
C ASP A 11 2.83 1.84 -12.96
N LYS A 12 3.91 1.35 -13.56
CA LYS A 12 5.30 1.67 -13.18
C LYS A 12 5.64 3.15 -13.35
N SER A 13 4.92 3.87 -14.21
CA SER A 13 5.15 5.30 -14.46
C SER A 13 4.32 6.19 -13.53
N SER A 14 3.39 5.61 -12.75
CA SER A 14 2.59 6.37 -11.80
C SER A 14 3.44 6.88 -10.64
N VAL A 15 3.20 8.13 -10.26
CA VAL A 15 3.75 8.74 -9.04
C VAL A 15 3.08 8.23 -7.77
N GLU A 16 1.90 7.61 -7.90
CA GLU A 16 1.20 7.01 -6.77
C GLU A 16 1.89 5.70 -6.38
N PRO A 17 2.23 5.48 -5.11
CA PRO A 17 2.74 4.19 -4.66
C PRO A 17 1.71 3.09 -4.90
N LEU A 18 2.07 2.09 -5.71
CA LEU A 18 1.22 0.98 -6.12
C LEU A 18 1.92 -0.34 -5.88
N ILE A 19 1.18 -1.28 -5.28
CA ILE A 19 1.63 -2.65 -5.03
C ILE A 19 0.51 -3.65 -5.33
N LEU A 20 0.85 -4.73 -6.00
CA LEU A 20 -0.04 -5.82 -6.35
C LEU A 20 0.19 -7.00 -5.43
N LEU A 21 -0.89 -7.48 -4.82
CA LEU A 21 -0.87 -8.54 -3.83
C LEU A 21 -1.71 -9.71 -4.28
N LYS A 22 -1.30 -10.91 -3.90
CA LYS A 22 -2.16 -12.08 -3.97
C LYS A 22 -3.12 -12.10 -2.78
N PRO A 23 -4.36 -12.60 -2.95
CA PRO A 23 -5.32 -12.78 -1.88
C PRO A 23 -5.02 -14.04 -1.04
N ASP A 24 -3.76 -14.37 -0.81
CA ASP A 24 -3.29 -15.53 -0.03
C ASP A 24 -3.16 -15.16 1.45
N SER A 25 -4.28 -14.80 2.08
CA SER A 25 -4.34 -14.53 3.52
C SER A 25 -3.79 -15.73 4.33
N PRO A 26 -2.95 -15.52 5.36
CA PRO A 26 -2.54 -14.23 5.95
C PRO A 26 -1.24 -13.63 5.37
N TYR A 27 -0.69 -14.18 4.29
CA TYR A 27 0.63 -13.82 3.76
C TYR A 27 0.60 -12.62 2.83
N PHE A 28 -0.43 -12.49 1.99
CA PHE A 28 -0.56 -11.40 1.00
C PHE A 28 0.73 -11.23 0.18
N THR A 29 1.07 -12.26 -0.59
CA THR A 29 2.31 -12.31 -1.34
C THR A 29 2.37 -11.17 -2.36
N ILE A 30 3.47 -10.43 -2.34
CA ILE A 30 3.73 -9.34 -3.26
C ILE A 30 4.03 -9.91 -4.63
N VAL A 31 3.19 -9.58 -5.60
CA VAL A 31 3.36 -9.99 -7.00
C VAL A 31 4.18 -8.94 -7.72
N ASP A 32 3.85 -7.66 -7.55
CA ASP A 32 4.48 -6.57 -8.28
C ASP A 32 4.38 -5.25 -7.53
N TYR A 33 5.26 -4.28 -7.79
CA TYR A 33 5.25 -2.96 -7.15
C TYR A 33 5.90 -1.89 -8.05
N ASN A 34 5.53 -0.62 -7.93
CA ASN A 34 6.20 0.46 -8.67
C ASN A 34 7.31 1.13 -7.86
N ASP A 35 8.13 1.95 -8.54
CA ASP A 35 9.24 2.67 -7.92
C ASP A 35 8.76 3.62 -6.81
N ALA A 36 7.58 4.24 -6.97
CA ALA A 36 6.99 5.08 -5.93
C ALA A 36 6.72 4.30 -4.63
N PHE A 37 6.29 3.04 -4.73
CA PHE A 37 6.14 2.16 -3.56
C PHE A 37 7.47 1.86 -2.89
N SER A 38 8.50 1.56 -3.66
CA SER A 38 9.84 1.30 -3.11
C SER A 38 10.42 2.51 -2.40
N GLU A 39 10.21 3.70 -2.95
CA GLU A 39 10.66 4.95 -2.37
C GLU A 39 9.98 5.24 -1.03
N VAL A 40 8.64 5.15 -0.96
CA VAL A 40 7.92 5.43 0.30
C VAL A 40 8.14 4.37 1.37
N SER A 41 8.39 3.11 0.98
CA SER A 41 8.61 2.02 1.93
C SER A 41 10.07 1.86 2.34
N HIS A 42 10.98 2.71 1.86
CA HIS A 42 12.43 2.57 2.02
C HIS A 42 12.95 1.18 1.57
N THR A 43 12.33 0.59 0.54
CA THR A 43 12.75 -0.70 -0.05
C THR A 43 13.45 -0.53 -1.39
N THR A 44 13.87 0.69 -1.74
CA THR A 44 14.60 0.98 -2.98
C THR A 44 15.84 0.09 -3.13
N GLY A 45 15.91 -0.65 -4.24
CA GLY A 45 17.01 -1.59 -4.51
C GLY A 45 16.88 -2.96 -3.82
N ILE A 46 15.79 -3.21 -3.11
CA ILE A 46 15.47 -4.50 -2.50
C ILE A 46 14.34 -5.15 -3.29
N ASP A 47 14.58 -6.34 -3.84
CA ASP A 47 13.49 -7.10 -4.43
C ASP A 47 12.57 -7.66 -3.33
N ILE A 48 11.35 -7.13 -3.30
CA ILE A 48 10.27 -7.54 -2.40
C ILE A 48 9.25 -8.46 -3.09
N THR A 49 9.44 -8.73 -4.37
CA THR A 49 8.62 -9.67 -5.14
C THR A 49 8.67 -11.06 -4.52
N GLY A 50 7.51 -11.70 -4.37
CA GLY A 50 7.38 -13.03 -3.77
C GLY A 50 7.45 -13.05 -2.24
N LYS A 51 7.69 -11.91 -1.58
CA LYS A 51 7.66 -11.82 -0.11
C LYS A 51 6.27 -11.50 0.40
N SER A 52 6.04 -11.82 1.67
CA SER A 52 4.77 -11.56 2.35
C SER A 52 4.72 -10.11 2.86
N MET A 53 3.59 -9.43 2.70
CA MET A 53 3.40 -8.08 3.25
C MET A 53 3.76 -7.95 4.76
N PRO A 54 3.32 -8.84 5.66
CA PRO A 54 3.72 -8.79 7.08
C PRO A 54 5.21 -9.01 7.32
N GLU A 55 5.90 -9.72 6.41
CA GLU A 55 7.34 -9.95 6.49
C GLU A 55 8.13 -8.68 6.14
N ILE A 56 7.71 -7.97 5.10
CA ILE A 56 8.33 -6.70 4.66
C ILE A 56 8.09 -5.59 5.68
N HIS A 57 6.84 -5.40 6.07
CA HIS A 57 6.46 -4.31 6.98
C HIS A 57 6.84 -4.59 8.43
N LYS A 58 7.39 -5.79 8.73
CA LYS A 58 7.77 -6.26 10.06
C LYS A 58 6.72 -5.84 11.07
N TRP A 59 5.51 -6.38 10.98
CA TRP A 59 4.43 -6.10 11.93
C TRP A 59 4.91 -6.36 13.37
N ASN A 60 5.51 -5.35 13.97
CA ASN A 60 6.18 -5.34 15.25
C ASN A 60 5.24 -4.72 16.27
N SER A 61 5.57 -4.86 17.54
CA SER A 61 4.70 -4.41 18.64
C SER A 61 4.39 -2.92 18.62
N GLU A 62 5.18 -2.08 17.95
CA GLU A 62 4.94 -0.64 17.84
C GLU A 62 3.82 -0.27 16.86
N ASN A 63 3.49 -1.15 15.90
CA ASN A 63 2.48 -0.91 14.88
C ASN A 63 1.43 -2.04 14.79
N GLU A 64 1.32 -2.86 15.84
CA GLU A 64 0.44 -4.03 15.90
C GLU A 64 -1.03 -3.68 15.59
N GLU A 65 -1.56 -2.58 16.16
CA GLU A 65 -2.95 -2.16 15.90
C GLU A 65 -3.19 -1.81 14.42
N SER A 66 -2.30 -1.02 13.82
CA SER A 66 -2.38 -0.65 12.40
C SER A 66 -2.22 -1.87 11.49
N ALA A 67 -1.31 -2.79 11.84
CA ALA A 67 -1.09 -4.05 11.13
C ALA A 67 -2.34 -4.95 11.16
N LEU A 68 -2.96 -5.12 12.33
CA LEU A 68 -4.21 -5.88 12.50
C LEU A 68 -5.35 -5.27 11.68
N LEU A 69 -5.47 -3.94 11.68
CA LEU A 69 -6.48 -3.24 10.87
C LEU A 69 -6.24 -3.47 9.37
N ILE A 70 -5.01 -3.34 8.88
CA ILE A 70 -4.66 -3.63 7.48
C ILE A 70 -5.03 -5.07 7.11
N HIS A 71 -4.69 -6.02 7.97
CA HIS A 71 -5.01 -7.42 7.77
C HIS A 71 -6.53 -7.66 7.69
N ASP A 72 -7.31 -7.07 8.59
CA ASP A 72 -8.76 -7.20 8.61
C ASP A 72 -9.40 -6.61 7.34
N LEU A 73 -8.98 -5.40 6.94
CA LEU A 73 -9.48 -4.76 5.72
C LEU A 73 -9.14 -5.58 4.46
N LEU A 74 -7.94 -6.13 4.37
CA LEU A 74 -7.56 -7.00 3.24
C LEU A 74 -8.43 -8.27 3.20
N ASN A 75 -8.68 -8.90 4.35
CA ASN A 75 -9.60 -10.05 4.42
C ASN A 75 -11.04 -9.66 4.05
N GLU A 76 -11.45 -8.44 4.38
CA GLU A 76 -12.74 -7.92 4.00
C GLU A 76 -12.83 -7.69 2.48
N VAL A 77 -11.77 -7.20 1.83
CA VAL A 77 -11.67 -7.13 0.36
C VAL A 77 -11.77 -8.53 -0.24
N ILE A 78 -11.12 -9.52 0.36
CA ILE A 78 -11.18 -10.91 -0.11
C ILE A 78 -12.61 -11.45 -0.05
N SER A 79 -13.27 -11.23 1.08
CA SER A 79 -14.59 -11.79 1.37
C SER A 79 -15.71 -11.08 0.62
N LYS A 80 -15.69 -9.75 0.59
CA LYS A 80 -16.72 -8.91 -0.03
C LYS A 80 -16.44 -8.62 -1.50
N LYS A 81 -15.19 -8.72 -1.95
CA LYS A 81 -14.73 -8.33 -3.30
C LYS A 81 -15.10 -6.88 -3.63
N VAL A 82 -15.05 -6.00 -2.64
CA VAL A 82 -15.30 -4.56 -2.80
C VAL A 82 -14.02 -3.77 -2.57
N VAL A 83 -13.98 -2.57 -3.12
CA VAL A 83 -12.90 -1.61 -2.84
C VAL A 83 -13.02 -1.15 -1.39
N ILE A 84 -11.92 -1.21 -0.65
CA ILE A 84 -11.85 -0.78 0.74
C ILE A 84 -10.73 0.22 0.90
N THR A 85 -10.99 1.29 1.64
CA THR A 85 -10.00 2.33 1.93
C THR A 85 -9.58 2.23 3.39
N LEU A 86 -8.30 2.07 3.63
CA LEU A 86 -7.68 2.25 4.93
C LEU A 86 -7.69 3.76 5.27
N PRO A 87 -8.36 4.16 6.36
CA PRO A 87 -8.30 5.53 6.84
C PRO A 87 -6.87 5.92 7.24
N ALA A 88 -6.64 7.20 7.50
CA ALA A 88 -5.34 7.69 7.96
C ALA A 88 -4.90 6.94 9.23
N VAL A 89 -3.93 6.03 9.11
CA VAL A 89 -3.35 5.30 10.23
C VAL A 89 -1.93 5.77 10.48
N ARG A 90 -1.53 5.79 11.75
CA ARG A 90 -0.15 6.02 12.11
C ARG A 90 0.63 4.72 11.95
N TYR A 91 1.68 4.76 11.14
CA TYR A 91 2.60 3.65 10.93
C TYR A 91 4.02 4.21 10.88
N ASP A 92 4.78 3.96 11.92
CA ASP A 92 6.10 4.55 12.11
C ASP A 92 7.12 3.66 11.38
N LEU A 93 7.58 4.08 10.20
CA LEU A 93 8.60 3.33 9.47
C LEU A 93 9.95 3.44 10.20
N PRO A 94 10.70 2.33 10.33
CA PRO A 94 12.04 2.39 10.89
C PRO A 94 12.95 3.22 9.97
N GLN A 95 13.50 4.31 10.49
CA GLN A 95 14.53 5.10 9.80
C GLN A 95 15.88 4.34 9.83
N GLU A 96 16.66 4.43 8.75
CA GLU A 96 18.01 3.85 8.66
C GLU A 96 19.06 4.60 9.50
N ASP A 97 18.80 5.86 9.83
CA ASP A 97 19.68 6.73 10.61
C ASP A 97 19.14 6.78 12.06
N ASP A 98 20.00 6.86 13.08
CA ASP A 98 19.76 6.86 14.55
C ASP A 98 18.84 8.01 15.06
N LYS A 99 17.97 8.52 14.21
CA LYS A 99 16.95 9.53 14.48
C LYS A 99 15.71 8.86 15.07
N GLN A 100 15.03 9.59 15.95
CA GLN A 100 13.77 9.15 16.52
C GLN A 100 12.78 8.80 15.40
N PRO A 101 11.99 7.72 15.54
CA PRO A 101 10.99 7.35 14.55
C PRO A 101 10.04 8.54 14.34
N GLU A 102 10.03 9.10 13.13
CA GLU A 102 9.12 10.19 12.78
C GLU A 102 7.72 9.63 12.60
N ALA A 103 6.77 10.23 13.32
CA ALA A 103 5.37 9.81 13.30
C ALA A 103 4.81 9.92 11.88
N SER A 104 4.64 8.78 11.20
CA SER A 104 4.23 8.76 9.79
C SER A 104 2.78 8.34 9.66
N TRP A 105 2.01 9.07 8.85
CA TRP A 105 0.60 8.83 8.60
C TRP A 105 0.40 8.27 7.20
N TRP A 106 -0.34 7.17 7.10
CA TRP A 106 -0.54 6.41 5.89
C TRP A 106 -2.01 6.24 5.58
N GLN A 107 -2.35 6.38 4.31
CA GLN A 107 -3.63 5.95 3.77
C GLN A 107 -3.38 4.90 2.70
N ALA A 108 -4.33 3.98 2.55
CA ALA A 108 -4.25 2.96 1.52
C ALA A 108 -5.62 2.71 0.91
N VAL A 109 -5.65 2.34 -0.36
CA VAL A 109 -6.86 1.90 -1.06
C VAL A 109 -6.59 0.51 -1.62
N TYR A 110 -7.37 -0.46 -1.17
CA TYR A 110 -7.33 -1.85 -1.62
C TYR A 110 -8.43 -2.11 -2.64
N LYS A 111 -8.04 -2.35 -3.89
CA LYS A 111 -8.94 -2.62 -5.00
C LYS A 111 -8.85 -4.10 -5.40
N PRO A 112 -9.95 -4.88 -5.31
CA PRO A 112 -9.96 -6.26 -5.76
C PRO A 112 -9.91 -6.33 -7.29
N ILE A 113 -9.02 -7.16 -7.82
CA ILE A 113 -8.92 -7.48 -9.24
C ILE A 113 -9.52 -8.87 -9.45
N LEU A 114 -10.61 -8.91 -10.22
CA LEU A 114 -11.33 -10.15 -10.52
C LEU A 114 -10.92 -10.68 -11.89
N ASP A 115 -10.72 -11.99 -11.99
CA ASP A 115 -10.57 -12.69 -13.27
C ASP A 115 -11.90 -12.67 -14.06
N ALA A 116 -11.85 -13.05 -15.34
CA ALA A 116 -12.99 -13.25 -16.22
C ALA A 116 -14.11 -14.13 -15.60
N LYS A 117 -13.79 -15.01 -14.65
CA LYS A 117 -14.76 -15.84 -13.91
C LYS A 117 -15.35 -15.18 -12.66
N GLY A 118 -15.03 -13.92 -12.36
CA GLY A 118 -15.46 -13.21 -11.14
C GLY A 118 -14.78 -13.71 -9.86
N LYS A 119 -13.68 -14.46 -9.99
CA LYS A 119 -12.86 -14.90 -8.86
C LYS A 119 -11.82 -13.81 -8.56
N LEU A 120 -11.62 -13.53 -7.28
CA LEU A 120 -10.54 -12.62 -6.87
C LEU A 120 -9.19 -13.25 -7.22
N GLU A 121 -8.44 -12.55 -8.06
CA GLU A 121 -7.13 -12.99 -8.54
C GLU A 121 -6.02 -12.21 -7.85
N PHE A 122 -6.18 -10.89 -7.74
CA PHE A 122 -5.22 -9.99 -7.08
C PHE A 122 -5.92 -8.90 -6.28
N ILE A 123 -5.16 -8.21 -5.45
CA ILE A 123 -5.56 -7.00 -4.75
C ILE A 123 -4.54 -5.92 -5.11
N LEU A 124 -4.98 -4.90 -5.83
CA LEU A 124 -4.17 -3.72 -6.10
C LEU A 124 -4.29 -2.78 -4.90
N CYS A 125 -3.17 -2.53 -4.23
CA CYS A 125 -3.07 -1.60 -3.13
C CYS A 125 -2.38 -0.33 -3.63
N SER A 126 -2.99 0.82 -3.36
CA SER A 126 -2.35 2.12 -3.52
C SER A 126 -2.13 2.72 -2.14
N THR A 127 -0.89 3.05 -1.78
CA THR A 127 -0.55 3.64 -0.48
C THR A 127 -0.11 5.09 -0.66
N VAL A 128 -0.41 5.96 0.30
CA VAL A 128 0.01 7.36 0.28
C VAL A 128 0.47 7.76 1.66
N ASN A 129 1.68 8.33 1.73
CA ASN A 129 2.16 8.99 2.93
C ASN A 129 1.53 10.38 3.03
N ILE A 130 0.66 10.57 4.01
CA ILE A 130 -0.06 11.82 4.25
C ILE A 130 0.48 12.58 5.46
N THR A 131 1.65 12.19 5.98
CA THR A 131 2.29 12.81 7.15
C THR A 131 2.38 14.32 6.99
N TRP A 132 2.87 14.77 5.83
CA TRP A 132 2.98 16.19 5.52
C TRP A 132 1.62 16.90 5.52
N GLN A 133 0.55 16.25 5.03
CA GLN A 133 -0.80 16.83 5.00
C GLN A 133 -1.44 16.91 6.39
N ILE A 134 -1.09 15.98 7.29
CA ILE A 134 -1.54 16.00 8.69
C ILE A 134 -0.78 17.07 9.47
N GLN A 135 0.52 17.22 9.22
CA GLN A 135 1.37 18.24 9.86
C GLN A 135 1.11 19.65 9.32
N ASN A 136 0.69 19.78 8.06
CA ASN A 136 0.38 21.05 7.38
C ASN A 136 -1.08 21.08 6.89
N PRO A 137 -2.07 21.16 7.80
CA PRO A 137 -3.48 21.16 7.42
C PRO A 137 -3.93 22.39 6.61
N ALA A 138 -3.10 23.45 6.55
CA ALA A 138 -3.42 24.73 5.92
C ALA A 138 -3.37 24.74 4.38
N GLU A 139 -2.76 23.74 3.72
CA GLU A 139 -2.58 23.72 2.26
C GLU A 139 -3.66 22.95 1.47
N LYS A 140 -4.68 22.38 2.15
CA LYS A 140 -5.77 21.65 1.47
C LYS A 140 -6.71 22.51 0.60
N ASN A 141 -6.49 23.83 0.49
CA ASN A 141 -7.37 24.76 -0.22
C ASN A 141 -6.76 25.39 -1.50
N GLN A 142 -5.68 24.85 -2.07
CA GLN A 142 -5.08 25.43 -3.29
C GLN A 142 -4.69 24.39 -4.37
N THR A 143 -5.59 23.48 -4.72
CA THR A 143 -5.54 22.78 -6.03
C THR A 143 -6.94 22.64 -6.65
N ASP A 144 -7.74 23.72 -6.60
CA ASP A 144 -8.81 23.96 -7.59
C ASP A 144 -8.63 25.37 -8.15
N THR A 145 -7.55 25.54 -8.89
CA THR A 145 -7.39 26.60 -9.89
C THR A 145 -6.69 25.91 -11.05
N THR A 146 -7.34 25.67 -12.19
CA THR A 146 -7.32 26.56 -13.37
C THR A 146 -8.14 25.83 -14.46
N LYS A 147 -9.35 26.31 -14.83
CA LYS A 147 -9.70 27.14 -16.03
C LYS A 147 -9.67 26.37 -17.38
N PRO A 148 -10.48 26.74 -18.40
CA PRO A 148 -10.69 28.09 -18.94
C PRO A 148 -12.09 28.69 -18.78
#